data_AF-A0A2U8QY04-F1
#
_entry.id   AF-A0A2U8QY04-F1
#
_cell.length_a   1.000
_cell.length_b   1.000
_cell.length_c   1.000
_cell.angle_alpha   90.00
_cell.angle_beta   90.00
_cell.angle_gamma   90.00
#
_symmetry.space_group_name_H-M   'P 1'
#
loop_
_entity.id
_entity.type
_entity.pdbx_description
1 polymer ?
#
loop_
_entity_poly.entity_id
_entity_poly.type
_entity_poly.pdbx_seq_one_letter_code
_entity_poly.pdbx_strand_id
1 'polypeptide(L)' 'MKKEYGIPLVLLILGMVITIIGALFKLMHWPGAKIMLTTGMLTEAGGLIFLIVSIIKNMK' A
#
# COMPACT_ATOMS: atom_id res chain seq x y z
N MET A 1 17.60 -3.90 12.22
CA MET A 1 16.12 -3.72 12.19
C MET A 1 15.49 -5.08 12.40
N LYS A 2 14.53 -5.23 13.33
CA LYS A 2 13.83 -6.52 13.50
C LYS A 2 13.19 -6.89 12.16
N LYS A 3 13.48 -8.11 11.66
CA LYS A 3 13.03 -8.59 10.34
C LYS A 3 11.50 -8.57 10.19
N GLU A 4 10.80 -8.50 11.31
CA GLU A 4 9.35 -8.35 11.46
C GLU A 4 8.75 -7.12 10.75
N TYR A 5 9.48 -5.99 10.67
CA TYR A 5 8.98 -4.78 10.01
C TYR A 5 9.23 -4.72 8.51
N GLY A 6 10.02 -5.65 7.96
CA GLY A 6 10.32 -5.66 6.53
C GLY A 6 9.09 -5.97 5.68
N ILE A 7 8.25 -6.89 6.15
CA ILE A 7 7.04 -7.35 5.45
C ILE A 7 6.01 -6.21 5.27
N PRO A 8 5.59 -5.47 6.32
CA PRO A 8 4.67 -4.35 6.14
C PRO A 8 5.24 -3.26 5.22
N LEU A 9 6.55 -2.98 5.32
CA LEU A 9 7.20 -1.94 4.53
C LEU A 9 7.18 -2.27 3.02
N VAL A 10 7.45 -3.52 2.66
CA VAL A 10 7.37 -3.98 1.26
C VAL A 10 5.94 -3.87 0.73
N LEU A 11 4.95 -4.21 1.56
CA LEU A 11 3.53 -4.09 1.18
C LEU A 11 3.14 -2.62 0.88
N LEU A 12 3.65 -1.68 1.67
CA LEU A 12 3.44 -0.24 1.47
C LEU A 12 4.07 0.27 0.17
N ILE A 13 5.30 -0.15 -0.11
CA ILE A 13 5.99 0.25 -1.35
C ILE A 13 5.25 -0.31 -2.56
N LEU A 14 4.80 -1.57 -2.50
CA LEU A 14 4.01 -2.17 -3.57
C LEU A 14 2.67 -1.44 -3.76
N GLY A 15 1.96 -1.12 -2.67
CA GLY A 15 0.73 -0.33 -2.71
C GLY A 15 0.94 1.04 -3.36
N MET A 16 1.98 1.78 -2.96
CA MET A 16 2.33 3.08 -3.56
C MET A 16 2.59 2.98 -5.06
N VAL A 17 3.34 1.97 -5.52
CA VAL A 17 3.60 1.78 -6.95
C VAL A 17 2.29 1.57 -7.71
N ILE A 18 1.39 0.73 -7.21
CA ILE A 18 0.09 0.46 -7.84
C ILE A 18 -0.76 1.74 -7.88
N THR A 19 -0.79 2.52 -6.80
CA THR A 19 -1.51 3.80 -6.72
C THR A 19 -0.95 4.83 -7.69
N ILE A 20 0.38 4.92 -7.85
CA ILE A 20 1.03 5.82 -8.82
C ILE A 20 0.64 5.44 -10.25
N ILE A 21 0.66 4.15 -10.59
CA ILE A 21 0.26 3.69 -11.93
C ILE A 21 -1.24 3.94 -12.15
N GLY A 22 -2.08 3.72 -11.13
CA GLY A 22 -3.51 4.05 -11.18
C GLY A 22 -3.76 5.54 -11.38
N ALA A 23 -2.97 6.41 -10.74
CA ALA A 23 -3.05 7.86 -10.91
C ALA A 23 -2.65 8.27 -12.33
N LEU A 24 -1.60 7.64 -12.89
CA LEU A 24 -1.19 7.85 -14.28
C LEU A 24 -2.30 7.44 -15.27
N PHE A 25 -2.94 6.28 -15.04
CA PHE A 25 -4.07 5.83 -15.86
C PHE A 25 -5.26 6.81 -15.78
N LYS A 26 -5.48 7.42 -14.61
CA LYS A 26 -6.50 8.47 -14.44
C LYS A 26 -6.18 9.73 -15.23
N LEU A 27 -4.91 10.13 -15.28
CA LEU A 27 -4.46 11.25 -16.11
C LEU A 27 -4.65 10.96 -17.60
N MET A 28 -4.35 9.74 -18.03
CA MET A 28 -4.52 9.30 -19.43
C MET A 28 -5.97 8.99 -19.81
N HIS A 29 -6.94 9.16 -18.89
CA HIS A 29 -8.36 8.84 -19.08
C HIS A 29 -8.64 7.38 -19.49
N TRP A 30 -7.70 6.48 -19.21
CA TRP A 30 -7.81 5.09 -19.59
C TRP A 30 -8.90 4.38 -18.76
N PRO A 31 -9.67 3.48 -19.39
CA PRO A 31 -10.69 2.70 -18.68
C PRO A 31 -10.02 1.86 -17.58
N GLY A 32 -10.66 1.76 -16.42
CA GLY A 32 -10.14 1.00 -15.28
C GLY A 32 -9.26 1.80 -14.30
N ALA A 33 -8.94 3.07 -14.58
CA ALA A 33 -8.16 3.92 -13.68
C ALA A 33 -8.70 3.99 -12.24
N LYS A 34 -10.03 4.04 -12.08
CA LYS A 34 -10.68 4.08 -10.75
C LYS A 34 -10.44 2.78 -9.97
N ILE A 35 -10.53 1.64 -10.64
CA ILE A 35 -10.34 0.32 -10.01
C ILE A 35 -8.89 0.17 -9.56
N MET A 36 -7.94 0.60 -10.39
CA MET A 36 -6.52 0.50 -10.07
C MET A 36 -6.11 1.43 -8.92
N LEU A 37 -6.72 2.63 -8.86
CA LEU A 37 -6.54 3.54 -7.71
C LEU A 37 -7.14 2.99 -6.42
N THR A 38 -8.37 2.47 -6.46
CA THR A 38 -9.02 1.91 -5.27
C THR A 38 -8.25 0.70 -4.74
N THR A 39 -7.77 -0.18 -5.61
CA THR A 39 -6.99 -1.36 -5.22
C THR A 39 -5.61 -1.00 -4.65
N GLY A 40 -4.91 -0.01 -5.24
CA GLY A 40 -3.67 0.53 -4.68
C GLY A 40 -3.86 1.12 -3.29
N MET A 41 -4.86 2.01 -3.14
CA MET A 41 -5.19 2.63 -1.85
C MET A 41 -5.60 1.63 -0.77
N LEU A 42 -6.36 0.58 -1.13
CA LEU A 42 -6.72 -0.49 -0.20
C LEU A 42 -5.49 -1.29 0.27
N THR A 43 -4.55 -1.52 -0.64
CA THR A 43 -3.29 -2.21 -0.33
C THR A 43 -2.43 -1.37 0.62
N GLU A 44 -2.33 -0.06 0.38
CA GLU A 44 -1.64 0.88 1.27
C GLU A 44 -2.29 0.93 2.66
N ALA A 45 -3.62 1.06 2.72
CA ALA A 45 -4.36 1.06 3.97
C ALA A 45 -4.15 -0.24 4.76
N GLY A 46 -4.22 -1.39 4.10
CA GLY A 46 -3.94 -2.71 4.72
C GLY A 46 -2.50 -2.82 5.21
N GLY A 47 -1.52 -2.37 4.43
CA GLY A 47 -0.11 -2.33 4.81
C GLY A 47 0.16 -1.45 6.03
N LEU A 48 -0.48 -0.27 6.11
CA LEU A 48 -0.37 0.64 7.25
C LEU A 48 -0.95 0.03 8.51
N ILE A 49 -2.14 -0.57 8.42
CA ILE A 49 -2.78 -1.23 9.57
C ILE A 49 -1.89 -2.38 10.08
N PHE A 50 -1.36 -3.20 9.17
CA PHE A 50 -0.46 -4.28 9.53
C PHE A 50 0.84 -3.77 10.18
N LEU A 51 1.40 -2.68 9.67
CA LEU A 51 2.57 -2.02 10.28
C LEU A 51 2.27 -1.56 11.71
N ILE A 52 1.15 -0.86 11.91
CA ILE A 52 0.73 -0.35 13.22
C ILE A 52 0.55 -1.50 14.21
N VAL A 53 -0.15 -2.56 13.82
CA VAL A 53 -0.34 -3.76 14.66
C VAL A 53 1.01 -4.40 15.00
N SER A 54 1.92 -4.51 14.02
CA SER A 54 3.26 -5.06 14.24
C SER A 54 4.06 -4.21 15.22
N ILE A 55 3.99 -2.88 15.14
CA ILE A 55 4.65 -1.97 16.08
C ILE A 55 4.09 -2.15 17.49
N ILE A 56 2.77 -2.14 17.65
CA ILE A 56 2.11 -2.30 18.96
C ILE A 56 2.50 -3.64 19.60
N LYS A 57 2.52 -4.74 18.84
CA LYS A 57 2.92 -6.06 19.34
C LYS A 57 4.37 -6.12 19.79
N ASN A 58 5.24 -5.32 19.17
CA ASN A 58 6.67 -5.31 19.48
C ASN A 58 7.04 -4.36 20.63
N MET A 59 6.15 -3.41 20.96
CA MET A 59 6.29 -2.51 22.11
C MET A 59 5.83 -3.14 23.43
N LYS A 60 5.04 -4.23 23.38
CA LYS A 60 4.77 -5.11 24.51
C LYS A 60 5.83 -6.19 24.61
#